data_AF-A0A1H7JXB2-F1
#
_entry.id   AF-A0A1H7JXB2-F1
#
_cell.length_a   1.000
_cell.length_b   1.000
_cell.length_c   1.000
_cell.angle_alpha   90.00
_cell.angle_beta   90.00
_cell.angle_gamma   90.00
#
_symmetry.space_group_name_H-M   'P 1'
#
loop_
_entity.id
_entity.type
_entity.pdbx_description
1 polymer ?
#
loop_
_entity_poly.entity_id
_entity_poly.type
_entity_poly.pdbx_seq_one_letter_code
_entity_poly.pdbx_strand_id
1 'polypeptide(L)' 'MFYATSTSIDATAFDAITLSGELDFLASSDAQKITNVCVGDVIEFVDNYGKKGLIKVTAIQPGFDNDDFIEFDVKIQP' A
#
# COMPACT_ATOMS: atom_id res chain seq x y z
N MET A 1 5.89 4.40 -12.04
CA MET A 1 5.34 4.20 -10.69
C MET A 1 4.28 3.14 -10.80
N PHE A 2 4.32 2.15 -9.92
CA PHE A 2 3.42 1.00 -9.89
C PHE A 2 2.59 0.99 -8.62
N TYR A 3 1.33 0.57 -8.73
CA TYR A 3 0.46 0.26 -7.59
C TYR A 3 -0.37 -1.00 -7.86
N ALA A 4 -0.53 -1.87 -6.86
CA ALA A 4 -1.50 -2.96 -6.89
C ALA A 4 -1.98 -3.34 -5.49
N THR A 5 -3.23 -3.75 -5.35
CA THR A 5 -3.68 -4.43 -4.13
C THR A 5 -2.95 -5.78 -4.03
N SER A 6 -2.32 -6.03 -2.89
CA SER A 6 -1.59 -7.26 -2.63
C SER A 6 -2.55 -8.45 -2.57
N THR A 7 -2.09 -9.57 -3.10
CA THR A 7 -2.79 -10.87 -3.00
C THR A 7 -2.08 -11.83 -2.06
N SER A 8 -0.87 -11.48 -1.63
CA SER A 8 0.03 -12.30 -0.81
C SER A 8 0.28 -11.71 0.57
N ILE A 9 0.08 -10.40 0.74
CA ILE A 9 0.22 -9.69 2.01
C ILE A 9 -1.13 -9.17 2.45
N ASP A 10 -1.61 -9.66 3.59
CA ASP A 10 -2.72 -9.08 4.31
C ASP A 10 -2.23 -8.09 5.39
N ALA A 11 -3.17 -7.45 6.10
CA ALA A 11 -2.84 -6.49 7.15
C ALA A 11 -1.93 -7.06 8.27
N THR A 12 -2.07 -8.35 8.59
CA THR A 12 -1.26 -9.00 9.65
C THR A 12 0.16 -9.23 9.14
N ALA A 13 0.31 -9.73 7.92
CA ALA A 13 1.59 -9.91 7.26
C ALA A 13 2.29 -8.56 7.05
N PHE A 14 1.53 -7.51 6.70
CA PHE A 14 2.05 -6.15 6.66
C PHE A 14 2.65 -5.78 8.03
N ASP A 15 1.92 -5.95 9.14
CA ASP A 15 2.38 -5.56 10.47
C ASP A 15 3.64 -6.32 10.92
N ALA A 16 3.79 -7.58 10.49
CA ALA A 16 4.96 -8.40 10.79
C ALA A 16 6.27 -7.95 10.12
N ILE A 17 6.19 -7.19 9.01
CA ILE A 17 7.39 -6.68 8.32
C ILE A 17 8.07 -5.62 9.17
N THR A 18 9.36 -5.77 9.46
CA THR A 18 10.11 -4.81 10.29
C THR A 18 11.36 -4.26 9.62
N LEU A 19 11.83 -4.91 8.55
CA LEU A 19 13.04 -4.55 7.84
C LEU A 19 12.72 -4.18 6.39
N SER A 20 13.44 -3.20 5.84
CA SER A 20 13.25 -2.76 4.45
C SER A 20 13.59 -3.85 3.43
N GLY A 21 14.54 -4.74 3.73
CA GLY A 21 14.90 -5.87 2.84
C GLY A 21 13.78 -6.89 2.65
N GLU A 22 12.80 -6.95 3.56
CA GLU A 22 11.63 -7.83 3.40
C GLU A 22 10.69 -7.36 2.27
N LEU A 23 10.90 -6.17 1.73
CA LEU A 23 10.15 -5.61 0.60
C LEU A 23 10.79 -5.94 -0.77
N ASP A 24 11.95 -6.62 -0.79
CA ASP A 24 12.71 -6.88 -2.03
C ASP A 24 11.98 -7.76 -3.03
N PHE A 25 10.99 -8.54 -2.59
CA PHE A 25 10.18 -9.39 -3.48
C PHE A 25 9.18 -8.59 -4.34
N LEU A 26 8.85 -7.34 -3.96
CA LEU A 26 7.88 -6.53 -4.70
C LEU A 26 8.39 -6.25 -6.12
N ALA A 27 7.54 -6.51 -7.11
CA ALA A 27 7.84 -6.34 -8.52
C ALA A 27 6.96 -5.24 -9.12
N SER A 28 7.54 -4.42 -10.00
CA SER A 28 6.81 -3.37 -10.70
C SER A 28 5.98 -3.97 -11.84
N SER A 29 4.84 -3.34 -12.15
CA SER A 29 4.13 -3.49 -13.43
C SER A 29 3.73 -2.12 -14.00
N ASP A 30 3.05 -2.09 -15.16
CA ASP A 30 2.61 -0.85 -15.81
C ASP A 30 1.36 -0.22 -15.16
N ALA A 31 0.77 -0.84 -14.12
CA ALA A 31 -0.41 -0.31 -13.45
C ALA A 31 -0.07 0.92 -12.60
N GLN A 32 -0.65 2.07 -12.95
CA GLN A 32 -0.40 3.35 -12.26
C GLN A 32 -1.57 3.80 -11.38
N LYS A 33 -2.63 3.01 -11.29
CA LYS A 33 -3.86 3.34 -10.56
C LYS A 33 -4.49 2.09 -9.97
N ILE A 34 -5.00 2.22 -8.76
CA ILE A 34 -5.91 1.27 -8.12
C ILE A 34 -7.25 1.96 -7.83
N THR A 35 -8.31 1.18 -7.72
CA THR A 35 -9.67 1.66 -7.40
C THR A 35 -10.31 0.71 -6.40
N ASN A 36 -11.41 1.15 -5.77
CA ASN A 36 -12.18 0.32 -4.82
C ASN A 36 -11.36 -0.17 -3.62
N VAL A 37 -10.47 0.71 -3.12
CA VAL A 37 -9.66 0.45 -1.94
C VAL A 37 -10.57 0.33 -0.72
N CYS A 38 -10.37 -0.71 0.07
CA CYS A 38 -11.12 -1.01 1.29
C CYS A 38 -10.22 -0.94 2.53
N VAL A 39 -10.84 -0.76 3.70
CA VAL A 39 -10.14 -0.90 4.98
C VAL A 39 -9.59 -2.32 5.11
N GLY A 40 -8.32 -2.44 5.48
CA GLY A 40 -7.60 -3.72 5.55
C GLY A 40 -6.85 -4.09 4.26
N ASP A 41 -7.08 -3.38 3.16
CA ASP A 41 -6.29 -3.59 1.94
C ASP A 41 -4.83 -3.22 2.20
N VAL A 42 -3.94 -4.06 1.66
CA VAL A 42 -2.52 -3.75 1.53
C VAL A 42 -2.22 -3.49 0.07
N ILE A 43 -1.54 -2.39 -0.20
CA ILE A 43 -1.21 -1.93 -1.54
C ILE A 43 0.31 -1.97 -1.67
N GLU A 44 0.76 -2.70 -2.68
CA GLU A 44 2.14 -2.75 -3.14
C GLU A 44 2.43 -1.56 -4.05
N PHE A 45 3.58 -0.94 -3.88
CA PHE A 45 4.03 0.08 -4.81
C PHE A 45 5.53 -0.01 -5.12
N VAL A 46 5.87 0.44 -6.32
CA VAL A 46 7.26 0.72 -6.74
C VAL A 46 7.29 2.12 -7.33
N ASP A 47 8.09 3.01 -6.76
CA ASP A 47 8.19 4.40 -7.20
C ASP A 47 8.97 4.54 -8.53
N ASN A 48 9.11 5.77 -9.03
CA ASN A 48 9.84 6.04 -10.28
C ASN A 48 11.36 5.84 -10.17
N TYR A 49 11.90 5.67 -8.96
CA TYR A 49 13.31 5.42 -8.67
C TYR A 49 13.58 3.95 -8.34
N GLY A 50 12.56 3.09 -8.40
CA GLY A 50 12.65 1.67 -8.06
C GLY A 50 12.56 1.36 -6.57
N LYS A 51 12.28 2.36 -5.71
CA LYS A 51 12.05 2.15 -4.28
C LYS A 51 10.69 1.48 -4.08
N LYS A 52 10.67 0.49 -3.20
CA LYS A 52 9.50 -0.36 -2.97
C LYS A 52 8.84 0.00 -1.65
N GLY A 53 7.55 -0.26 -1.56
CA GLY A 53 6.84 -0.09 -0.31
C GLY A 53 5.46 -0.73 -0.30
N LEU A 54 4.89 -0.67 0.89
CA LEU A 54 3.55 -1.15 1.18
C LEU A 54 2.75 -0.03 1.84
N ILE A 55 1.48 0.08 1.49
CA ILE A 55 0.49 0.94 2.16
C ILE A 55 -0.57 0.01 2.73
N LYS A 56 -0.89 0.12 4.03
CA LYS A 56 -2.01 -0.60 4.65
C LYS A 56 -3.09 0.40 5.02
N VAL A 57 -4.30 0.21 4.51
CA VAL A 57 -5.42 1.12 4.74
C VAL A 57 -6.05 0.83 6.09
N THR A 58 -6.04 1.80 6.99
CA THR A 58 -6.48 1.63 8.38
C THR A 58 -7.89 2.16 8.60
N ALA A 59 -8.30 3.20 7.87
CA ALA A 59 -9.65 3.72 7.92
C ALA A 59 -10.03 4.47 6.62
N ILE A 60 -11.31 4.41 6.28
CA ILE A 60 -11.92 5.18 5.19
C ILE A 60 -13.24 5.75 5.72
N GLN A 61 -13.37 7.07 5.67
CA GLN A 61 -14.65 7.76 5.80
C GLN A 61 -15.03 8.29 4.42
N PRO A 62 -15.92 7.60 3.67
CA PRO A 62 -16.27 8.01 2.32
C PRO A 62 -17.24 9.19 2.34
N GLY A 63 -17.10 10.12 1.41
CA GLY A 63 -17.95 11.30 1.33
C GLY A 63 -17.43 12.36 0.37
N PHE A 64 -18.08 13.52 0.40
CA PHE A 64 -17.67 14.75 -0.29
C PHE A 64 -17.83 15.96 0.64
N ASP A 65 -17.80 15.72 1.94
CA ASP A 65 -18.03 16.70 2.98
C ASP A 65 -16.68 17.21 3.50
N ASN A 66 -16.60 17.73 4.73
CA ASN A 66 -15.33 18.22 5.30
C ASN A 66 -14.70 17.24 6.30
N ASP A 67 -15.37 16.12 6.56
CA ASP A 67 -14.97 15.07 7.49
C ASP A 67 -14.64 13.75 6.79
N ASP A 68 -14.63 13.70 5.45
CA ASP A 68 -14.12 12.54 4.71
C ASP A 68 -12.59 12.44 4.78
N PHE A 69 -12.10 11.20 4.83
CA PHE A 69 -10.67 10.91 4.92
C PHE A 69 -10.35 9.48 4.51
N ILE A 70 -9.05 9.27 4.27
CA ILE A 70 -8.41 7.95 4.26
C ILE A 70 -7.20 8.02 5.18
N GLU A 71 -7.09 7.05 6.09
CA GLU A 71 -5.90 6.84 6.91
C GLU A 71 -5.20 5.55 6.48
N PHE A 72 -3.87 5.57 6.52
CA PHE A 72 -3.06 4.43 6.16
C PHE A 72 -1.71 4.45 6.87
N ASP A 73 -1.17 3.25 7.10
CA ASP A 73 0.22 3.03 7.48
C ASP A 73 1.06 2.80 6.23
N VAL A 74 2.34 3.18 6.26
CA VAL A 74 3.26 3.00 5.13
C VAL A 74 4.60 2.41 5.59
N LYS A 75 5.12 1.46 4.81
CA LYS A 75 6.48 0.89 4.95
C LYS A 75 7.24 1.13 3.65
N ILE A 76 8.45 1.67 3.74
CA ILE A 76 9.20 2.15 2.57
C ILE A 76 10.63 1.62 2.64
N GLN A 77 11.17 1.21 1.50
CA GLN A 77 12.60 0.99 1.33
C GLN A 77 13.34 2.33 1.20
N PRO A 78 14.34 2.61 2.07
CA PRO A 78 15.17 3.80 1.94
C PRO A 78 16.03 3.78 0.67
#